data_AF-A0A2N9MJC3-F1
#
_entry.id   AF-A0A2N9MJC3-F1
#
_cell.length_a   1.000
_cell.length_b   1.000
_cell.length_c   1.000
_cell.angle_alpha   90.00
_cell.angle_beta   90.00
_cell.angle_gamma   90.00
#
_symmetry.space_group_name_H-M   'P 1'
#
loop_
_entity.id
_entity.type
_entity.pdbx_description
1 polymer ?
#
loop_
_entity_poly.entity_id
_entity_poly.type
_entity_poly.pdbx_seq_one_letter_code
_entity_poly.pdbx_strand_id
1 'polypeptide(L)'
;MTCALQARLTHFRSCAGGAFTQSRVTLKSVKTRNVTLSIPEDLLRQLKISAAKQETSLSAMLTRTLRQIAEEEDGYAEARREMLRDLKKGYRLGTHGKIGWTRDDLHER
;
A
#
# COMPACT_ATOMS: atom_id res chain seq x y z
N MET A 1 -16.29 -5.14 54.18
CA MET A 1 -16.71 -6.53 54.42
C MET A 1 -17.86 -6.83 53.48
N THR A 2 -17.64 -7.85 52.63
CA THR A 2 -18.60 -8.77 51.99
C THR A 2 -19.72 -8.18 51.11
N CYS A 3 -19.68 -8.36 49.78
CA CYS A 3 -19.82 -9.62 49.00
C CYS A 3 -21.31 -9.96 48.74
N ALA A 4 -21.75 -9.78 47.49
CA ALA A 4 -22.50 -10.74 46.67
C ALA A 4 -23.13 -9.97 45.48
N LEU A 5 -22.68 -10.19 44.24
CA LEU A 5 -23.12 -11.27 43.36
C LEU A 5 -24.52 -10.98 42.77
N GLN A 6 -24.59 -10.60 41.50
CA GLN A 6 -25.28 -11.42 40.49
C GLN A 6 -25.18 -10.79 39.10
N ALA A 7 -24.55 -11.56 38.21
CA ALA A 7 -24.57 -11.39 36.78
C ALA A 7 -26.00 -11.37 36.24
N ARG A 8 -26.31 -10.42 35.36
CA ARG A 8 -27.33 -10.63 34.33
C ARG A 8 -26.66 -10.57 32.97
N LEU A 9 -26.43 -11.76 32.43
CA LEU A 9 -26.32 -12.01 31.01
C LEU A 9 -27.44 -11.24 30.29
N THR A 10 -27.10 -10.16 29.60
CA THR A 10 -27.95 -9.67 28.52
C THR A 10 -27.76 -10.62 27.35
N HIS A 11 -28.67 -11.60 27.28
CA HIS A 11 -28.89 -12.41 26.09
C HIS A 11 -29.07 -11.49 24.88
N PHE A 12 -28.02 -11.38 24.06
CA PHE A 12 -28.15 -10.90 22.70
C PHE A 12 -28.81 -12.02 21.89
N ARG A 13 -30.15 -11.98 21.81
CA ARG A 13 -30.91 -12.89 20.96
C ARG A 13 -30.50 -12.65 19.51
N SER A 14 -29.70 -13.59 18.99
CA SER A 14 -29.39 -13.71 17.57
C SER A 14 -30.65 -14.19 16.82
N CYS A 15 -31.21 -13.33 15.98
CA CYS A 15 -32.17 -13.73 14.96
C CYS A 15 -31.41 -14.36 13.80
N ALA A 16 -31.74 -15.62 13.51
CA ALA A 16 -31.20 -16.42 12.42
C ALA A 16 -31.50 -15.79 11.05
N GLY A 17 -30.60 -16.02 10.09
CA GLY A 17 -30.93 -15.97 8.66
C GLY A 17 -30.38 -14.75 7.90
N GLY A 18 -29.07 -14.54 7.94
CA GLY A 18 -28.39 -13.67 6.98
C GLY A 18 -26.90 -13.95 7.06
N ALA A 19 -26.29 -14.37 5.96
CA ALA A 19 -24.85 -14.49 5.86
C ALA A 19 -24.24 -13.09 5.96
N PHE A 20 -24.08 -12.59 7.19
CA PHE A 20 -23.27 -11.43 7.48
C PHE A 20 -21.84 -11.84 7.15
N THR A 21 -21.41 -11.56 5.92
CA THR A 21 -20.01 -11.58 5.55
C THR A 21 -19.32 -10.59 6.49
N GLN A 22 -18.76 -11.08 7.61
CA GLN A 22 -17.87 -10.28 8.43
C GLN A 22 -16.66 -9.97 7.55
N SER A 23 -16.72 -8.86 6.82
CA SER A 23 -15.53 -8.23 6.27
C SER A 23 -14.68 -7.85 7.46
N ARG A 24 -13.77 -8.75 7.84
CA ARG A 24 -12.78 -8.55 8.89
C ARG A 24 -11.85 -7.44 8.40
N VAL A 25 -12.21 -6.19 8.65
CA VAL A 25 -11.36 -5.03 8.36
C VAL A 25 -10.18 -5.11 9.33
N THR A 26 -9.09 -5.73 8.89
CA THR A 26 -7.85 -5.77 9.66
C THR A 26 -7.26 -4.36 9.68
N LEU A 27 -7.41 -3.65 10.81
CA LEU A 27 -6.72 -2.40 11.08
C LEU A 27 -5.21 -2.68 11.13
N LYS A 28 -4.50 -2.43 10.02
CA LYS A 28 -3.04 -2.52 9.96
C LYS A 28 -2.47 -1.36 10.78
N SER A 29 -2.03 -1.64 12.01
CA SER A 29 -1.39 -0.63 12.87
C SER A 29 -0.05 -0.20 12.27
N VAL A 30 0.01 1.02 11.75
CA VAL A 30 1.26 1.64 11.30
C VAL A 30 1.89 2.33 12.50
N LYS A 31 3.06 1.84 12.96
CA LYS A 31 3.83 2.50 14.02
C LYS A 31 4.49 3.76 13.46
N THR A 32 4.16 4.92 14.03
CA THR A 32 4.79 6.20 13.70
C THR A 32 5.94 6.52 14.66
N ARG A 33 6.96 7.23 14.18
CA ARG A 33 8.10 7.71 14.97
C ARG A 33 8.33 9.19 14.68
N ASN A 34 8.64 9.95 15.72
CA ASN A 34 8.94 11.37 15.60
C ASN A 34 10.41 11.55 15.24
N VAL A 35 10.67 12.40 14.24
CA VAL A 35 12.02 12.75 13.77
C VAL A 35 12.14 14.27 13.83
N THR A 36 13.22 14.77 14.43
CA THR A 36 13.53 16.21 14.47
C THR A 36 14.55 16.50 13.37
N LEU A 37 14.25 17.46 12.50
CA LEU A 37 15.12 17.88 11.40
C LEU A 37 15.53 19.34 11.62
N SER A 38 16.83 19.63 11.43
CA SER A 38 17.34 20.99 11.40
C SER A 38 17.21 21.53 9.99
N ILE A 39 16.32 22.51 9.79
CA ILE A 39 16.03 23.13 8.49
C ILE A 39 16.31 24.64 8.61
N PRO A 40 16.96 25.29 7.63
CA PRO A 40 17.15 26.74 7.64
C PRO A 40 15.80 27.48 7.66
N GLU A 41 15.76 28.62 8.33
CA GLU A 41 14.52 29.37 8.60
C GLU A 41 13.80 29.81 7.33
N ASP A 42 14.56 30.25 6.32
CA ASP A 42 14.02 30.69 5.03
C ASP A 42 13.23 29.58 4.32
N LEU A 43 13.79 28.37 4.35
CA LEU A 43 13.18 27.18 3.74
C LEU A 43 11.93 26.76 4.53
N LEU A 44 11.97 26.83 5.86
CA LEU A 44 10.82 26.52 6.70
C LEU A 44 9.63 27.44 6.39
N ARG A 45 9.89 28.74 6.14
CA ARG A 45 8.84 29.71 5.76
C ARG A 45 8.20 29.34 4.41
N GLN A 46 9.01 29.02 3.41
CA GLN A 46 8.53 28.61 2.09
C GLN A 46 7.73 27.30 2.14
N LEU A 47 8.18 26.33 2.93
CA LEU A 47 7.49 25.05 3.10
C LEU A 47 6.14 25.23 3.78
N LYS A 48 6.04 26.08 4.81
CA LYS A 48 4.76 26.39 5.47
C LYS A 48 3.74 26.99 4.49
N ILE A 49 4.17 27.95 3.66
CA ILE A 49 3.31 28.54 2.63
C ILE A 49 2.85 27.47 1.63
N SER A 50 3.76 26.61 1.20
CA SER A 50 3.46 25.54 0.24
C SER A 50 2.52 24.47 0.81
N ALA A 51 2.65 24.17 2.10
CA ALA A 51 1.77 23.24 2.82
C ALA A 51 0.37 23.84 2.99
N ALA A 52 0.28 25.12 3.35
CA ALA A 52 -0.99 25.85 3.44
C ALA A 52 -1.72 25.89 2.10
N LYS A 53 -0.99 26.13 0.99
CA LYS A 53 -1.57 26.09 -0.38
C LYS A 53 -2.13 24.74 -0.77
N GLN A 54 -1.61 23.66 -0.20
CA GLN A 54 -2.03 22.28 -0.49
C GLN A 54 -2.98 21.72 0.57
N GLU A 55 -3.43 22.53 1.54
CA GLU A 55 -4.29 22.11 2.65
C GLU A 55 -3.73 20.90 3.45
N THR A 56 -2.39 20.76 3.48
CA THR A 56 -1.71 19.66 4.16
C THR A 56 -0.84 20.17 5.30
N SER A 57 -0.56 19.32 6.29
CA SER A 57 0.43 19.61 7.31
C SER A 57 1.85 19.42 6.78
N LEU A 58 2.82 20.15 7.33
CA LEU A 58 4.23 20.02 6.95
C LEU A 58 4.73 18.57 7.11
N SER A 59 4.37 17.91 8.21
CA SER A 59 4.74 16.51 8.47
C SER A 59 4.13 15.55 7.45
N ALA A 60 2.87 15.77 7.05
CA ALA A 60 2.22 14.95 6.02
C ALA A 60 2.88 15.14 4.65
N MET A 61 3.21 16.39 4.29
CA MET A 61 3.94 16.70 3.06
C MET A 61 5.29 15.98 3.01
N LEU A 62 6.09 16.10 4.08
CA LEU A 62 7.39 15.41 4.17
C LEU A 62 7.24 13.90 4.10
N THR A 63 6.23 13.34 4.78
CA THR A 63 5.96 11.90 4.74
C THR A 63 5.67 11.43 3.33
N ARG A 64 4.89 12.21 2.55
CA ARG A 64 4.57 11.88 1.16
C ARG A 64 5.83 11.88 0.29
N THR A 65 6.66 12.92 0.40
CA THR A 65 7.90 13.02 -0.38
C THR A 65 8.87 11.90 -0.03
N LEU A 66 9.06 11.59 1.26
CA LEU A 66 9.92 10.49 1.69
C LEU A 66 9.41 9.13 1.21
N ARG A 67 8.09 8.93 1.22
CA ARG A 67 7.49 7.71 0.66
C ARG A 67 7.76 7.60 -0.84
N GLN A 68 7.58 8.68 -1.59
CA GLN A 68 7.85 8.67 -3.02
C GLN A 68 9.30 8.29 -3.33
N ILE A 69 10.27 8.85 -2.60
CA ILE A 69 11.69 8.51 -2.78
C ILE A 69 11.92 7.02 -2.47
N ALA A 70 11.38 6.52 -1.36
CA ALA A 70 11.51 5.10 -1.00
C ALA A 70 10.84 4.19 -2.05
N GLU A 71 9.67 4.55 -2.56
CA GLU A 71 8.95 3.82 -3.60
C GLU A 71 9.69 3.84 -4.95
N GLU A 72 10.35 4.94 -5.30
CA GLU A 72 11.18 5.02 -6.52
C GLU A 72 12.39 4.09 -6.42
N GLU A 73 13.06 4.05 -5.26
CA GLU A 73 14.18 3.14 -4.99
C GLU A 73 13.74 1.67 -4.99
N ASP A 74 12.65 1.35 -4.28
CA ASP A 74 12.12 0.00 -4.17
C ASP A 74 11.48 -0.48 -5.48
N GLY A 75 10.77 0.40 -6.19
CA GLY A 75 10.03 0.09 -7.40
C GLY A 75 10.94 -0.35 -8.54
N TYR A 76 12.05 0.34 -8.75
CA TYR A 76 13.05 -0.11 -9.74
C TYR A 76 13.66 -1.46 -9.33
N ALA A 77 14.01 -1.62 -8.05
CA ALA A 77 14.59 -2.85 -7.55
C ALA A 77 13.61 -4.04 -7.66
N GLU A 78 12.32 -3.80 -7.41
CA GLU A 78 11.25 -4.78 -7.54
C GLU A 78 11.02 -5.18 -8.99
N ALA A 79 10.80 -4.21 -9.88
CA ALA A 79 10.65 -4.47 -11.31
C ALA A 79 11.84 -5.25 -11.88
N ARG A 80 13.06 -4.89 -11.47
CA ARG A 80 14.27 -5.64 -11.84
C ARG A 80 14.25 -7.09 -11.35
N ARG A 81 13.84 -7.32 -10.09
CA ARG A 81 13.75 -8.67 -9.52
C ARG A 81 12.71 -9.52 -10.25
N GLU A 82 11.55 -8.93 -10.57
CA GLU A 82 10.48 -9.61 -11.31
C GLU A 82 10.94 -9.97 -12.72
N MET A 83 11.49 -9.01 -13.48
CA MET A 83 12.01 -9.27 -14.82
C MET A 83 13.07 -10.37 -14.83
N LEU A 84 13.99 -10.38 -13.86
CA LEU A 84 14.99 -11.45 -13.74
C LEU A 84 14.37 -12.82 -13.39
N ARG A 85 13.28 -12.85 -12.61
CA ARG A 85 12.53 -14.08 -12.34
C ARG A 85 11.84 -14.59 -13.60
N ASP A 86 11.23 -13.70 -14.37
CA ASP A 86 10.57 -14.04 -15.62
C ASP A 86 11.55 -14.56 -16.67
N LEU A 87 12.71 -13.91 -16.81
CA LEU A 87 13.80 -14.39 -17.67
C LEU A 87 14.30 -15.77 -17.26
N LYS A 88 14.46 -16.04 -15.95
CA LYS A 88 14.88 -17.36 -15.44
C LYS A 88 13.82 -18.43 -15.65
N LYS A 89 12.54 -18.09 -15.49
CA LYS A 89 11.43 -19.01 -15.71
C LYS A 89 11.31 -19.36 -17.19
N GLY A 90 11.46 -18.36 -18.06
CA GLY A 90 11.19 -18.44 -19.48
C GLY A 90 9.71 -18.66 -19.77
N TYR A 91 9.16 -18.01 -20.79
CA TYR A 91 7.79 -18.27 -21.22
C TYR A 91 7.74 -19.44 -22.21
N ARG A 92 6.86 -20.40 -21.95
CA ARG A 92 6.50 -21.43 -22.95
C ARG A 92 5.51 -20.81 -23.93
N LEU A 93 6.04 -20.17 -24.96
CA LEU A 93 5.25 -19.48 -25.99
C LEU A 93 4.56 -20.43 -26.98
N GLY A 94 4.52 -21.73 -26.71
CA GLY A 94 3.91 -22.74 -27.60
C GLY A 94 4.62 -22.94 -28.95
N THR A 95 5.70 -22.20 -29.20
CA THR A 95 6.40 -22.21 -30.49
C THR A 95 7.34 -23.41 -30.65
N HIS A 96 7.64 -24.19 -29.60
CA HIS A 96 8.57 -25.33 -29.67
C HIS A 96 9.89 -25.02 -30.41
N GLY A 97 10.35 -23.77 -30.40
CA GLY A 97 11.54 -23.30 -31.13
C GLY A 97 11.35 -23.05 -32.63
N LYS A 98 10.13 -23.16 -33.16
CA LYS A 98 9.77 -22.86 -34.55
C LYS A 98 8.70 -21.77 -34.59
N ILE A 99 9.05 -20.64 -35.18
CA ILE A 99 8.12 -19.53 -35.41
C ILE A 99 7.59 -19.70 -36.82
N GLY A 100 6.28 -19.95 -36.95
CA GLY A 100 5.61 -20.21 -38.24
C GLY A 100 4.86 -19.00 -38.81
N TRP A 101 4.91 -17.86 -38.13
CA TRP A 101 4.24 -16.63 -38.53
C TRP A 101 5.27 -15.58 -38.92
N THR A 102 4.98 -14.81 -39.95
CA THR A 102 5.73 -13.61 -40.29
C THR A 102 5.16 -12.40 -39.55
N ARG A 103 5.93 -11.32 -39.48
CA ARG A 103 5.49 -10.07 -38.83
C ARG A 103 4.17 -9.57 -39.43
N ASP A 104 4.02 -9.67 -40.74
CA ASP A 104 2.85 -9.16 -41.47
C ASP A 104 1.60 -9.99 -41.17
N ASP A 105 1.73 -11.32 -41.05
CA ASP A 105 0.64 -12.23 -40.63
C ASP A 105 0.08 -11.89 -39.24
N LEU A 106 0.90 -11.30 -38.36
CA LEU A 106 0.49 -10.94 -36.99
C LEU A 106 -0.14 -9.55 -36.87
N HIS A 107 0.05 -8.71 -37.89
CA HIS A 107 -0.37 -7.31 -37.90
C HIS A 107 -1.60 -7.04 -38.78
N GLU A 108 -2.09 -8.03 -39.53
CA GLU A 108 -3.34 -7.94 -40.27
C GLU A 108 -4.51 -7.93 -39.27
N ARG A 109 -5.03 -6.73 -38.98
CA ARG A 109 -6.25 -6.49 -38.22
C ARG A 109 -7.32 -5.93 -39.13
#